data_AF-A0A1X7J7K8-F1
#
_entry.id   AF-A0A1X7J7K8-F1
#
_cell.length_a   1.000
_cell.length_b   1.000
_cell.length_c   1.000
_cell.angle_alpha   90.00
_cell.angle_beta   90.00
_cell.angle_gamma   90.00
#
_symmetry.space_group_name_H-M   'P 1'
#
loop_
_entity.id
_entity.type
_entity.pdbx_description
1 polymer ?
#
loop_
_entity_poly.entity_id
_entity_poly.type
_entity_poly.pdbx_seq_one_letter_code
_entity_poly.pdbx_strand_id
1 'polypeptide(L)'
;MKLSAFIVAVLCAALWAKPSVFIPAVELDGVHQDYADKLVRWTKGYIENKKDVRVVEYEIESDFILQIKMLRKDDGIVVVYTLMNSKNKKEVWTYRHMAYTPNDLIPIVDVTTMKFGQWNGFRVGLGLGSHVLTVPEFAAAPLLDFSFQFLYSNFLASIDFNWGIDEGLGDDDFWYFGIFFSPAYVFNGRYAFPFVGAGAGWSFMGYKSDEYSFSENLSGEGLSLFLKTGILFKPIDYKTIFAIDFRYLYNFYEIQKISTKGWMPVQGWSVSAQVWW
;
A
#
# COMPACT_ATOMS: atom_id res chain seq x y z
N MET A 1 24.60 -1.67 -4.90
CA MET A 1 23.55 -0.63 -4.99
C MET A 1 22.74 -0.57 -6.31
N LYS A 2 23.17 -1.13 -7.46
CA LYS A 2 22.42 -0.98 -8.74
C LYS A 2 21.34 -2.05 -9.01
N LEU A 3 21.46 -3.25 -8.45
CA LEU A 3 20.53 -4.36 -8.68
C LEU A 3 19.21 -4.18 -7.93
N SER A 4 19.26 -3.67 -6.70
CA SER A 4 18.09 -3.38 -5.87
C SER A 4 17.20 -2.31 -6.49
N ALA A 5 17.77 -1.23 -7.03
CA ALA A 5 17.02 -0.19 -7.73
C ALA A 5 16.31 -0.70 -8.99
N PHE A 6 16.92 -1.63 -9.74
CA PHE A 6 16.31 -2.22 -10.94
C PHE A 6 15.16 -3.16 -10.61
N ILE A 7 15.31 -4.04 -9.60
CA ILE A 7 14.24 -4.94 -9.15
C ILE A 7 13.07 -4.13 -8.57
N VAL A 8 13.35 -3.09 -7.78
CA VAL A 8 12.34 -2.15 -7.28
C VAL A 8 11.67 -1.42 -8.45
N ALA A 9 12.40 -0.94 -9.45
CA ALA A 9 11.80 -0.28 -10.61
C ALA A 9 10.92 -1.21 -11.46
N VAL A 10 11.31 -2.47 -11.65
CA VAL A 10 10.53 -3.48 -12.38
C VAL A 10 9.28 -3.90 -11.59
N LEU A 11 9.41 -4.11 -10.28
CA LEU A 11 8.27 -4.37 -9.40
C LEU A 11 7.33 -3.14 -9.36
N CYS A 12 7.85 -1.92 -9.23
CA CYS A 12 7.06 -0.70 -9.34
C CYS A 12 6.37 -0.62 -10.71
N ALA A 13 7.04 -0.89 -11.82
CA ALA A 13 6.41 -0.86 -13.14
C ALA A 13 5.29 -1.91 -13.29
N ALA A 14 5.47 -3.12 -12.78
CA ALA A 14 4.46 -4.17 -12.79
C ALA A 14 3.26 -3.87 -11.85
N LEU A 15 3.51 -3.17 -10.73
CA LEU A 15 2.49 -2.77 -9.76
C LEU A 15 1.64 -1.57 -10.21
N TRP A 16 2.11 -0.82 -11.21
CA TRP A 16 1.49 0.40 -11.74
C TRP A 16 0.73 0.16 -13.06
N ALA A 17 0.49 -1.09 -13.46
CA ALA A 17 -0.38 -1.40 -14.58
C ALA A 17 -1.80 -0.91 -14.28
N LYS A 18 -2.25 0.11 -15.02
CA LYS A 18 -3.59 0.68 -14.88
C LYS A 18 -4.65 -0.41 -15.09
N PRO A 19 -5.70 -0.48 -14.26
CA PRO A 19 -6.82 -1.37 -14.51
C PRO A 19 -7.38 -1.14 -15.91
N SER A 20 -7.65 -2.22 -16.64
CA SER A 20 -8.23 -2.16 -17.98
C SER A 20 -9.74 -2.43 -17.96
N VAL A 21 -10.49 -1.62 -18.71
CA VAL A 21 -11.95 -1.74 -18.84
C VAL A 21 -12.29 -1.95 -20.31
N PHE A 22 -13.03 -3.01 -20.60
CA PHE A 22 -13.72 -3.20 -21.87
C PHE A 22 -15.15 -2.69 -21.76
N ILE A 23 -15.59 -1.96 -22.78
CA ILE A 23 -16.96 -1.45 -22.87
C ILE A 23 -17.62 -2.15 -24.07
N PRO A 24 -18.49 -3.15 -23.85
CA PRO A 24 -19.22 -3.81 -24.92
C PRO A 24 -20.24 -2.86 -25.57
N ALA A 25 -20.88 -3.33 -26.64
CA ALA A 25 -22.02 -2.63 -27.22
C ALA A 25 -23.10 -2.39 -26.16
N VAL A 26 -23.72 -1.20 -26.21
CA VAL A 26 -24.79 -0.82 -25.29
C VAL A 26 -26.01 -1.70 -25.57
N GLU A 27 -26.61 -2.24 -24.51
CA GLU A 27 -27.91 -2.92 -24.64
C GLU A 27 -29.02 -1.88 -24.74
N LEU A 28 -29.80 -1.93 -25.81
CA LEU A 28 -30.85 -0.96 -26.09
C LEU A 28 -32.23 -1.60 -25.99
N ASP A 29 -33.12 -0.94 -25.26
CA ASP A 29 -34.54 -1.27 -25.20
C ASP A 29 -35.35 0.01 -25.49
N GLY A 30 -35.89 0.11 -26.70
CA GLY A 30 -36.69 1.26 -27.13
C GLY A 30 -35.92 2.59 -27.30
N VAL A 31 -34.58 2.56 -27.36
CA VAL A 31 -33.72 3.74 -27.51
C VAL A 31 -32.95 3.69 -28.84
N HIS A 32 -32.80 4.84 -29.50
CA HIS A 32 -32.07 4.94 -30.76
C HIS A 32 -30.55 4.79 -30.59
N GLN A 33 -29.90 4.14 -31.56
CA GLN A 33 -28.45 3.82 -31.53
C GLN A 33 -27.56 5.07 -31.36
N ASP A 34 -27.89 6.20 -32.00
CA ASP A 34 -27.11 7.43 -31.89
C ASP A 34 -26.90 7.92 -30.45
N TYR A 35 -27.89 7.73 -29.58
CA TYR A 35 -27.75 8.06 -28.15
C TYR A 35 -26.77 7.13 -27.44
N ALA A 36 -26.77 5.87 -27.83
CA ALA A 36 -25.86 4.85 -27.33
C ALA A 36 -24.40 5.17 -27.71
N ASP A 37 -24.16 5.49 -28.98
CA ASP A 37 -22.83 5.80 -29.50
C ASP A 37 -22.26 7.07 -28.85
N LYS A 38 -23.13 8.08 -28.66
CA LYS A 38 -22.79 9.32 -27.95
C LYS A 38 -22.43 9.05 -26.48
N LEU A 39 -23.22 8.23 -25.79
CA LEU A 39 -22.99 7.83 -24.40
C LEU A 39 -21.67 7.07 -24.23
N VAL A 40 -21.39 6.10 -25.11
CA VAL A 40 -20.13 5.33 -25.08
C VAL A 40 -18.94 6.25 -25.31
N ARG A 41 -19.01 7.15 -26.30
CA ARG A 41 -17.94 8.10 -26.59
C ARG A 41 -17.64 9.00 -25.39
N TRP A 42 -18.67 9.54 -24.74
CA TRP A 42 -18.51 10.35 -23.54
C TRP A 42 -17.97 9.54 -22.36
N THR A 43 -18.45 8.31 -22.18
CA THR A 43 -17.98 7.41 -21.12
C THR A 43 -16.50 7.09 -21.29
N LYS A 44 -16.06 6.74 -22.51
CA LYS A 44 -14.65 6.52 -22.84
C LYS A 44 -13.80 7.76 -22.55
N GLY A 45 -14.20 8.91 -23.08
CA GLY A 45 -13.48 10.17 -22.85
C GLY A 45 -13.39 10.56 -21.37
N TYR A 46 -14.43 10.31 -20.58
CA TYR A 46 -14.42 10.55 -19.14
C TYR A 46 -13.42 9.64 -18.41
N ILE A 47 -13.40 8.35 -18.75
CA ILE A 47 -12.49 7.35 -18.17
C ILE A 47 -11.03 7.66 -18.53
N GLU A 48 -10.77 7.97 -19.80
CA GLU A 48 -9.43 8.27 -20.31
C GLU A 48 -8.86 9.57 -19.73
N ASN A 49 -9.69 10.62 -19.59
CA ASN A 49 -9.26 11.91 -19.04
C ASN A 49 -8.77 11.82 -17.59
N LYS A 50 -9.32 10.90 -16.80
CA LYS A 50 -8.88 10.71 -15.40
C LYS A 50 -7.54 9.97 -15.27
N LYS A 51 -6.96 9.47 -16.37
CA LYS A 51 -5.63 8.82 -16.45
C LYS A 51 -5.41 7.60 -15.53
N ASP A 52 -6.38 7.15 -14.77
CA ASP A 52 -6.23 6.06 -13.80
C ASP A 52 -6.67 4.69 -14.34
N VAL A 53 -7.38 4.65 -15.46
CA VAL A 53 -7.95 3.43 -16.06
C VAL A 53 -7.65 3.43 -17.56
N ARG A 54 -7.34 2.26 -18.13
CA ARG A 54 -7.15 2.08 -19.57
C ARG A 54 -8.41 1.50 -20.18
N VAL A 55 -8.97 2.13 -21.21
CA VAL A 55 -10.00 1.49 -22.04
C VAL A 55 -9.31 0.56 -23.04
N VAL A 56 -9.79 -0.68 -23.16
CA VAL A 56 -9.26 -1.68 -24.11
C VAL A 56 -10.31 -2.06 -25.15
N GLU A 57 -9.85 -2.51 -26.32
CA GLU A 57 -10.72 -2.87 -27.44
C GLU A 57 -11.34 -4.27 -27.30
N TYR A 58 -10.64 -5.17 -26.61
CA TYR A 58 -11.07 -6.56 -26.47
C TYR A 58 -11.29 -6.95 -25.01
N GLU A 59 -12.33 -7.76 -24.79
CA GLU A 59 -12.67 -8.25 -23.46
C GLU A 59 -11.54 -9.06 -22.81
N ILE A 60 -10.80 -9.84 -23.60
CA ILE A 60 -9.69 -10.69 -23.11
C ILE A 60 -8.53 -9.86 -22.51
N GLU A 61 -8.41 -8.61 -22.92
CA GLU A 61 -7.40 -7.66 -22.43
C GLU A 61 -7.90 -6.87 -21.21
N SER A 62 -9.15 -7.08 -20.81
CA SER A 62 -9.81 -6.30 -19.77
C SER A 62 -9.76 -6.98 -18.41
N ASP A 63 -9.66 -6.18 -17.37
CA ASP A 63 -9.85 -6.61 -15.99
C ASP A 63 -11.33 -6.53 -15.59
N PHE A 64 -12.05 -5.59 -16.21
CA PHE A 64 -13.45 -5.34 -15.96
C PHE A 64 -14.22 -5.09 -17.27
N ILE A 65 -15.50 -5.39 -17.21
CA ILE A 65 -16.48 -5.13 -18.27
C ILE A 65 -17.44 -4.08 -17.73
N LEU A 66 -17.52 -2.93 -18.38
CA LEU A 66 -18.51 -1.90 -18.07
C LEU A 66 -19.68 -2.05 -19.04
N GLN A 67 -20.67 -2.85 -18.64
CA GLN A 67 -21.90 -3.00 -19.40
C GLN A 67 -22.79 -1.78 -19.21
N ILE A 68 -23.32 -1.27 -20.31
CA ILE A 68 -24.24 -0.12 -20.33
C ILE A 68 -25.56 -0.60 -20.93
N LYS A 69 -26.67 -0.33 -20.25
CA LYS A 69 -28.03 -0.59 -20.75
C LYS A 69 -28.81 0.71 -20.80
N MET A 70 -29.55 0.95 -21.87
CA MET A 70 -30.45 2.09 -22.02
C MET A 70 -31.87 1.58 -22.25
N LEU A 71 -32.78 1.97 -21.36
CA LEU A 71 -34.17 1.52 -21.36
C LEU A 71 -35.09 2.72 -21.54
N ARG A 72 -35.93 2.70 -22.58
CA ARG A 72 -36.97 3.72 -22.77
C ARG A 72 -38.07 3.53 -21.73
N LYS A 73 -38.45 4.64 -21.10
CA LYS A 73 -39.62 4.75 -20.22
C LYS A 73 -40.48 5.91 -20.70
N ASP A 74 -41.72 5.97 -20.23
CA ASP A 74 -42.73 6.92 -20.70
C ASP A 74 -42.21 8.37 -20.68
N ASP A 75 -41.50 8.73 -19.61
CA ASP A 75 -41.02 10.09 -19.37
C ASP A 75 -39.53 10.32 -19.69
N GLY A 76 -38.78 9.30 -20.14
CA GLY A 76 -37.32 9.44 -20.32
C GLY A 76 -36.56 8.17 -20.69
N ILE A 77 -35.24 8.19 -20.50
CA ILE A 77 -34.35 7.05 -20.74
C ILE A 77 -33.66 6.69 -19.43
N VAL A 78 -33.81 5.45 -18.98
CA VAL A 78 -33.03 4.93 -17.84
C VAL A 78 -31.72 4.39 -18.38
N VAL A 79 -30.60 4.92 -17.88
CA VAL A 79 -29.26 4.44 -18.17
C VAL A 79 -28.75 3.65 -16.97
N VAL A 80 -28.37 2.41 -17.21
CA VAL A 80 -27.82 1.48 -16.23
C VAL A 80 -26.37 1.20 -16.59
N TYR A 81 -25.46 1.50 -15.68
CA TYR A 81 -24.06 1.10 -15.77
C TYR A 81 -23.81 -0.05 -14.81
N THR A 82 -23.27 -1.15 -15.30
CA THR A 82 -22.92 -2.31 -14.48
C THR A 82 -21.46 -2.66 -14.74
N LEU A 83 -20.62 -2.53 -13.72
CA LEU A 83 -19.23 -2.98 -13.77
C LEU A 83 -19.17 -4.43 -13.31
N MET A 84 -18.57 -5.29 -14.12
CA MET A 84 -18.37 -6.70 -13.85
C MET A 84 -16.90 -7.07 -13.91
N ASN A 85 -16.49 -8.05 -13.13
CA ASN A 85 -15.16 -8.65 -13.29
C ASN A 85 -15.11 -9.45 -14.60
N SER A 86 -14.08 -9.23 -15.43
CA SER A 86 -14.01 -9.84 -16.76
C SER A 86 -13.90 -11.37 -16.73
N LYS A 87 -13.23 -11.93 -15.71
CA LYS A 87 -12.94 -13.36 -15.59
C LYS A 87 -14.13 -14.18 -15.13
N ASN A 88 -14.84 -13.71 -14.10
CA ASN A 88 -15.92 -14.49 -13.47
C ASN A 88 -17.32 -13.90 -13.70
N LYS A 89 -17.42 -12.77 -14.42
CA LYS A 89 -18.67 -12.06 -14.72
C LYS A 89 -19.47 -11.62 -13.48
N LYS A 90 -18.84 -11.64 -12.31
CA LYS A 90 -19.50 -11.21 -11.07
C LYS A 90 -19.66 -9.70 -11.10
N GLU A 91 -20.87 -9.24 -10.82
CA GLU A 91 -21.17 -7.83 -10.64
C GLU A 91 -20.34 -7.25 -9.50
N VAL A 92 -19.73 -6.10 -9.77
CA VAL A 92 -18.95 -5.32 -8.81
C VAL A 92 -19.79 -4.16 -8.30
N TRP A 93 -20.45 -3.45 -9.20
CA TRP A 93 -21.42 -2.41 -8.86
C TRP A 93 -22.38 -2.15 -10.02
N THR A 94 -23.55 -1.60 -9.69
CA THR A 94 -24.52 -1.08 -10.65
C THR A 94 -24.96 0.33 -10.25
N TYR A 95 -24.93 1.26 -11.22
CA TYR A 95 -25.46 2.61 -11.09
C TYR A 95 -26.62 2.80 -12.07
N ARG A 96 -27.64 3.53 -11.66
CA ARG A 96 -28.83 3.80 -12.47
C ARG A 96 -29.17 5.28 -12.37
N HIS A 97 -29.42 5.91 -13.50
CA HIS A 97 -30.00 7.26 -13.54
C HIS A 97 -31.02 7.36 -14.66
N MET A 98 -31.91 8.34 -14.56
CA MET A 98 -32.89 8.65 -15.59
C MET A 98 -32.50 9.95 -16.28
N ALA A 99 -32.42 9.92 -17.61
CA ALA A 99 -32.18 11.06 -18.47
C ALA A 99 -33.50 11.50 -19.09
N TYR A 100 -33.92 12.73 -18.79
CA TYR A 100 -35.13 13.34 -19.36
C TYR A 100 -34.82 14.08 -20.67
N THR A 101 -33.59 14.56 -20.79
CA THR A 101 -33.06 15.23 -21.98
C THR A 101 -31.76 14.57 -22.47
N PRO A 102 -31.35 14.77 -23.74
CA PRO A 102 -30.07 14.27 -24.24
C PRO A 102 -28.84 14.81 -23.52
N ASN A 103 -28.97 15.93 -22.80
CA ASN A 103 -27.91 16.52 -22.00
C ASN A 103 -27.77 15.84 -20.64
N ASP A 104 -28.77 15.08 -20.19
CA ASP A 104 -28.72 14.33 -18.93
C ASP A 104 -27.99 12.99 -19.08
N LEU A 105 -27.57 12.63 -20.30
CA LEU A 105 -26.75 11.47 -20.62
C LEU A 105 -25.28 11.62 -20.16
N ILE A 106 -25.01 12.47 -19.17
CA ILE A 106 -23.65 12.69 -18.66
C ILE A 106 -23.18 11.40 -17.99
N PRO A 107 -22.00 10.87 -18.37
CA PRO A 107 -21.46 9.68 -17.73
C PRO A 107 -21.10 9.99 -16.27
N ILE A 108 -21.90 9.50 -15.34
CA ILE A 108 -21.56 9.40 -13.92
C ILE A 108 -20.83 8.07 -13.73
N VAL A 109 -19.73 7.90 -14.46
CA VAL A 109 -18.91 6.69 -14.35
C VAL A 109 -17.63 7.07 -13.65
N ASP A 110 -17.72 7.24 -12.34
CA ASP A 110 -16.54 7.42 -11.53
C ASP A 110 -15.82 6.06 -11.35
N VAL A 111 -15.26 5.50 -12.43
CA VAL A 111 -14.41 4.30 -12.37
C VAL A 111 -13.20 4.56 -11.47
N THR A 112 -12.77 5.83 -11.36
CA THR A 112 -11.72 6.28 -10.45
C THR A 112 -12.09 6.27 -8.97
N THR A 113 -13.37 6.24 -8.61
CA THR A 113 -13.77 5.99 -7.21
C THR A 113 -13.58 4.53 -6.81
N MET A 114 -13.20 3.65 -7.74
CA MET A 114 -12.35 2.52 -7.38
C MET A 114 -10.89 2.97 -7.18
N LYS A 115 -10.69 3.93 -6.25
CA LYS A 115 -9.78 3.64 -5.14
C LYS A 115 -10.23 2.28 -4.63
N PHE A 116 -9.54 1.23 -5.05
CA PHE A 116 -9.80 -0.17 -4.75
C PHE A 116 -10.18 -0.32 -3.27
N GLY A 117 -11.48 -0.22 -2.93
CA GLY A 117 -11.96 0.31 -1.64
C GLY A 117 -10.83 0.64 -0.67
N GLN A 118 -10.21 1.82 -0.81
CA GLN A 118 -9.16 2.20 0.13
C GLN A 118 -9.79 2.14 1.51
N TRP A 119 -9.33 1.16 2.28
CA TRP A 119 -9.95 0.77 3.50
C TRP A 119 -9.80 1.91 4.48
N ASN A 120 -10.92 2.52 4.82
CA ASN A 120 -10.96 3.43 5.95
C ASN A 120 -11.20 2.55 7.17
N GLY A 121 -10.15 2.34 7.96
CA GLY A 121 -10.29 1.42 9.06
C GLY A 121 -9.02 1.21 9.86
N PHE A 122 -9.26 0.75 11.07
CA PHE A 122 -8.25 0.30 12.01
C PHE A 122 -7.97 -1.19 11.78
N ARG A 123 -6.70 -1.57 11.88
CA ARG A 123 -6.22 -2.95 11.77
C ARG A 123 -5.19 -3.23 12.85
N VAL A 124 -5.12 -4.49 13.23
CA VAL A 124 -4.06 -5.01 14.08
C VAL A 124 -3.20 -5.92 13.23
N GLY A 125 -1.89 -5.76 13.34
CA GLY A 125 -0.89 -6.51 12.61
C GLY A 125 0.01 -7.30 13.54
N LEU A 126 0.39 -8.50 13.10
CA LEU A 126 1.52 -9.24 13.63
C LEU A 126 2.49 -9.57 12.49
N GLY A 127 3.78 -9.53 12.77
CA GLY A 127 4.81 -9.80 11.79
C GLY A 127 6.09 -10.34 12.38
N LEU A 128 6.92 -10.85 11.47
CA LEU A 128 8.28 -11.29 11.74
C LEU A 128 9.24 -10.47 10.89
N GLY A 129 10.41 -10.19 11.43
CA GLY A 129 11.38 -9.34 10.77
C GLY A 129 12.79 -9.52 11.27
N SER A 130 13.63 -8.56 10.93
CA SER A 130 14.96 -8.40 11.50
C SER A 130 15.27 -6.93 11.73
N HIS A 131 16.03 -6.67 12.79
CA HIS A 131 16.68 -5.40 13.08
C HIS A 131 18.16 -5.57 12.81
N VAL A 132 18.80 -4.57 12.21
CA VAL A 132 20.23 -4.61 11.91
C VAL A 132 20.87 -3.29 12.27
N LEU A 133 21.89 -3.34 13.12
CA LEU A 133 22.87 -2.29 13.35
C LEU A 133 23.96 -2.39 12.28
N THR A 134 24.41 -1.24 11.76
CA THR A 134 25.41 -1.20 10.68
C THR A 134 26.59 -0.28 10.96
N VAL A 135 26.47 0.61 11.94
CA VAL A 135 27.52 1.53 12.37
C VAL A 135 27.42 1.64 13.90
N PRO A 136 28.53 1.52 14.65
CA PRO A 136 29.91 1.25 14.19
C PRO A 136 30.19 -0.22 13.86
N GLU A 137 29.37 -1.15 14.35
CA GLU A 137 29.51 -2.59 14.13
C GLU A 137 28.21 -3.19 13.60
N PHE A 138 28.32 -4.38 13.01
CA PHE A 138 27.18 -5.14 12.52
C PHE A 138 26.64 -6.03 13.64
N ALA A 139 25.38 -5.82 14.00
CA ALA A 139 24.63 -6.72 14.87
C ALA A 139 23.22 -6.87 14.32
N ALA A 140 22.60 -8.04 14.46
CA ALA A 140 21.27 -8.27 13.95
C ALA A 140 20.45 -9.14 14.90
N ALA A 141 19.19 -8.80 15.11
CA ALA A 141 18.25 -9.68 15.81
C ALA A 141 17.05 -10.01 14.91
N PRO A 142 16.50 -11.23 15.01
CA PRO A 142 15.14 -11.46 14.58
C PRO A 142 14.19 -10.55 15.39
N LEU A 143 13.11 -10.10 14.75
CA LEU A 143 12.10 -9.24 15.36
C LEU A 143 10.73 -9.90 15.32
N LEU A 144 9.99 -9.77 16.41
CA LEU A 144 8.54 -9.76 16.42
C LEU A 144 8.05 -8.32 16.21
N ASP A 145 7.12 -8.14 15.29
CA ASP A 145 6.46 -6.86 15.04
C ASP A 145 4.99 -6.97 15.41
N PHE A 146 4.51 -6.07 16.25
CA PHE A 146 3.09 -5.88 16.52
C PHE A 146 2.70 -4.46 16.14
N SER A 147 1.70 -4.31 15.28
CA SER A 147 1.36 -3.00 14.74
C SER A 147 -0.11 -2.67 14.82
N PHE A 148 -0.41 -1.39 15.06
CA PHE A 148 -1.73 -0.81 14.91
C PHE A 148 -1.70 0.10 13.70
N GLN A 149 -2.59 -0.16 12.73
CA GLN A 149 -2.61 0.54 11.46
C GLN A 149 -3.96 1.23 11.28
N PHE A 150 -3.94 2.51 10.94
CA PHE A 150 -5.11 3.24 10.49
C PHE A 150 -4.89 3.71 9.07
N LEU A 151 -5.66 3.14 8.14
CA LEU A 151 -5.68 3.58 6.75
C LEU A 151 -6.90 4.48 6.55
N TYR A 152 -6.71 5.66 5.96
CA TYR A 152 -7.78 6.52 5.48
C TYR A 152 -7.41 7.09 4.12
N SER A 153 -8.10 6.65 3.08
CA SER A 153 -7.70 6.92 1.71
C SER A 153 -6.21 6.57 1.44
N ASN A 154 -5.39 7.55 1.01
CA ASN A 154 -3.97 7.37 0.71
C ASN A 154 -3.09 7.56 1.96
N PHE A 155 -3.67 7.82 3.12
CA PHE A 155 -2.93 8.09 4.35
C PHE A 155 -2.93 6.84 5.24
N LEU A 156 -1.74 6.35 5.57
CA LEU A 156 -1.51 5.26 6.51
C LEU A 156 -0.83 5.83 7.76
N ALA A 157 -1.45 5.70 8.91
CA ALA A 157 -0.81 5.93 10.20
C ALA A 157 -0.53 4.59 10.87
N SER A 158 0.69 4.38 11.34
CA SER A 158 1.10 3.19 12.07
C SER A 158 1.62 3.52 13.47
N ILE A 159 1.32 2.65 14.42
CA ILE A 159 2.06 2.50 15.67
C ILE A 159 2.64 1.09 15.65
N ASP A 160 3.96 0.97 15.58
CA ASP A 160 4.67 -0.31 15.49
C ASP A 160 5.44 -0.58 16.79
N PHE A 161 5.29 -1.78 17.34
CA PHE A 161 6.04 -2.30 18.49
C PHE A 161 6.95 -3.40 17.99
N ASN A 162 8.26 -3.18 18.08
CA ASN A 162 9.25 -4.12 17.60
C ASN A 162 10.03 -4.69 18.77
N TRP A 163 10.09 -6.00 18.87
CA TRP A 163 10.84 -6.69 19.91
C TRP A 163 11.75 -7.73 19.28
N GLY A 164 13.05 -7.61 19.50
CA GLY A 164 14.05 -8.58 19.05
C GLY A 164 14.97 -8.99 20.17
N ILE A 165 15.36 -10.26 20.14
CA ILE A 165 16.34 -10.85 21.04
C ILE A 165 17.25 -11.71 20.15
N ASP A 166 18.55 -11.54 20.29
CA ASP A 166 19.55 -12.46 19.78
C ASP A 166 20.34 -13.02 20.97
N GLU A 167 20.27 -14.33 21.15
CA GLU A 167 21.04 -15.09 22.15
C GLU A 167 22.06 -16.04 21.47
N GLY A 168 22.39 -15.88 20.17
CA GLY A 168 23.23 -16.93 19.55
C GLY A 168 23.75 -16.79 18.13
N LEU A 169 23.83 -15.59 17.54
CA LEU A 169 24.53 -15.41 16.25
C LEU A 169 25.94 -14.79 16.38
N GLY A 170 26.44 -14.59 17.61
CA GLY A 170 27.80 -14.15 17.94
C GLY A 170 28.12 -14.27 19.45
N ASP A 171 29.30 -13.80 19.88
CA ASP A 171 29.69 -13.67 21.31
C ASP A 171 29.04 -12.44 22.00
N ASP A 172 28.15 -11.74 21.27
CA ASP A 172 27.56 -10.47 21.68
C ASP A 172 26.11 -10.67 22.16
N ASP A 173 25.78 -10.14 23.34
CA ASP A 173 24.40 -10.08 23.84
C ASP A 173 23.68 -8.90 23.16
N PHE A 174 22.59 -9.18 22.43
CA PHE A 174 21.81 -8.14 21.74
C PHE A 174 20.31 -8.29 21.98
N TRP A 175 19.69 -7.28 22.57
CA TRP A 175 18.23 -7.18 22.66
C TRP A 175 17.77 -5.79 22.25
N TYR A 176 16.57 -5.73 21.69
CA TYR A 176 16.00 -4.52 21.15
C TYR A 176 14.50 -4.47 21.38
N PHE A 177 14.01 -3.34 21.88
CA PHE A 177 12.60 -3.02 21.92
C PHE A 177 12.38 -1.61 21.39
N GLY A 178 11.39 -1.40 20.54
CA GLY A 178 11.09 -0.06 20.03
C GLY A 178 9.61 0.17 19.80
N ILE A 179 9.20 1.42 20.00
CA ILE A 179 7.85 1.92 19.80
C ILE A 179 7.93 3.04 18.77
N PHE A 180 7.30 2.86 17.62
CA PHE A 180 7.41 3.77 16.48
C PHE A 180 6.06 4.28 16.04
N PHE A 181 5.98 5.57 15.75
CA PHE A 181 4.85 6.17 15.05
C PHE A 181 5.27 6.58 13.65
N SER A 182 4.48 6.21 12.63
CA SER A 182 4.75 6.64 11.25
C SER A 182 3.49 7.04 10.48
N PRO A 183 3.43 8.28 9.97
CA PRO A 183 2.58 8.62 8.84
C PRO A 183 3.24 8.21 7.51
N ALA A 184 2.47 7.62 6.62
CA ALA A 184 2.89 7.22 5.29
C ALA A 184 1.84 7.54 4.23
N TYR A 185 2.31 7.82 3.02
CA TYR A 185 1.48 7.93 1.83
C TYR A 185 1.46 6.60 1.08
N VAL A 186 0.28 6.06 0.84
CA VAL A 186 0.03 4.84 0.08
C VAL A 186 -0.30 5.21 -1.35
N PHE A 187 0.53 4.71 -2.27
CA PHE A 187 0.32 4.88 -3.70
C PHE A 187 -0.73 3.89 -4.21
N ASN A 188 -1.38 4.29 -5.31
CA ASN A 188 -2.31 3.43 -6.01
C ASN A 188 -1.55 2.28 -6.66
N GLY A 189 -2.12 1.08 -6.56
CA GLY A 189 -1.61 -0.10 -7.23
C GLY A 189 -2.72 -1.12 -7.43
N ARG A 190 -2.49 -2.10 -8.30
CA ARG A 190 -3.53 -3.06 -8.71
C ARG A 190 -3.66 -4.25 -7.76
N TYR A 191 -2.53 -4.87 -7.41
CA TYR A 191 -2.46 -6.03 -6.51
C TYR A 191 -1.56 -5.78 -5.31
N ALA A 192 -0.67 -4.79 -5.43
CA ALA A 192 0.12 -4.33 -4.33
C ALA A 192 0.22 -2.80 -4.34
N PHE A 193 0.23 -2.23 -3.15
CA PHE A 193 0.13 -0.80 -2.89
C PHE A 193 1.42 -0.37 -2.22
N PRO A 194 2.38 0.22 -2.96
CA PRO A 194 3.59 0.71 -2.34
C PRO A 194 3.25 1.88 -1.42
N PHE A 195 4.04 2.07 -0.37
CA PHE A 195 3.90 3.22 0.51
C PHE A 195 5.26 3.76 0.91
N VAL A 196 5.31 5.05 1.22
CA VAL A 196 6.48 5.74 1.74
C VAL A 196 6.07 6.71 2.84
N GLY A 197 6.86 6.78 3.89
CA GLY A 197 6.60 7.62 5.05
C GLY A 197 7.87 7.95 5.80
N ALA A 198 7.72 8.82 6.77
CA ALA A 198 8.74 9.10 7.77
C ALA A 198 8.12 8.85 9.14
N GLY A 199 8.95 8.71 10.15
CA GLY A 199 8.44 8.54 11.50
C GLY A 199 9.48 8.82 12.55
N ALA A 200 8.99 8.76 13.79
CA ALA A 200 9.80 8.87 14.97
C ALA A 200 9.38 7.78 15.95
N GLY A 201 10.31 7.34 16.78
CA GLY A 201 10.03 6.35 17.80
C GLY A 201 11.01 6.42 18.95
N TRP A 202 10.63 5.76 20.03
CA TRP A 202 11.53 5.49 21.12
C TRP A 202 12.09 4.09 20.95
N SER A 203 13.36 3.91 21.29
CA SER A 203 14.00 2.61 21.23
C SER A 203 14.76 2.38 22.53
N PHE A 204 14.76 1.12 22.95
CA PHE A 204 15.48 0.58 24.09
C PHE A 204 16.32 -0.59 23.59
N MET A 205 17.60 -0.60 23.92
CA MET A 205 18.51 -1.60 23.36
C MET A 205 19.60 -1.93 24.35
N GLY A 206 19.93 -3.21 24.43
CA GLY A 206 21.16 -3.68 25.03
C GLY A 206 22.06 -4.27 23.97
N TYR A 207 23.33 -3.90 24.04
CA TYR A 207 24.37 -4.41 23.17
C TYR A 207 25.70 -4.34 23.91
N LYS A 208 26.47 -5.42 23.76
CA LYS A 208 27.83 -5.51 24.27
C LYS A 208 28.65 -6.32 23.28
N SER A 209 29.76 -5.73 22.85
CA SER A 209 30.84 -6.40 22.13
C SER A 209 32.18 -6.14 22.82
N ASP A 210 33.26 -6.69 22.26
CA ASP A 210 34.63 -6.45 22.73
C ASP A 210 35.06 -4.97 22.59
N GLU A 211 34.51 -4.25 21.60
CA GLU A 211 34.91 -2.87 21.30
C GLU A 211 33.89 -1.81 21.75
N TYR A 212 32.61 -2.15 21.86
CA TYR A 212 31.53 -1.20 22.10
C TYR A 212 30.50 -1.69 23.13
N SER A 213 29.93 -0.76 23.90
CA SER A 213 28.82 -1.06 24.80
C SER A 213 27.91 0.14 25.04
N PHE A 214 26.65 -0.12 25.39
CA PHE A 214 25.73 0.88 25.95
C PHE A 214 25.93 1.03 27.46
N SER A 215 27.06 1.62 27.87
CA SER A 215 27.43 1.93 29.27
C SER A 215 27.55 0.72 30.23
N GLU A 216 27.90 0.99 31.50
CA GLU A 216 27.99 -0.02 32.57
C GLU A 216 26.64 -0.71 32.87
N ASN A 217 25.50 -0.12 32.47
CA ASN A 217 24.15 -0.62 32.75
C ASN A 217 23.47 -1.36 31.57
N LEU A 218 24.22 -1.75 30.53
CA LEU A 218 23.77 -2.63 29.42
C LEU A 218 22.50 -2.20 28.67
N SER A 219 22.03 -0.97 28.84
CA SER A 219 20.79 -0.48 28.25
C SER A 219 20.92 0.99 27.85
N GLY A 220 20.66 1.26 26.58
CA GLY A 220 20.52 2.61 26.04
C GLY A 220 19.06 2.89 25.68
N GLU A 221 18.61 4.11 25.93
CA GLU A 221 17.37 4.65 25.40
C GLU A 221 17.67 5.73 24.36
N GLY A 222 16.85 5.82 23.31
CA GLY A 222 17.13 6.71 22.20
C GLY A 222 15.91 7.09 21.41
N LEU A 223 15.92 8.34 20.90
CA LEU A 223 14.95 8.82 19.94
C LEU A 223 15.40 8.43 18.54
N SER A 224 14.58 7.64 17.86
CA SER A 224 14.81 7.16 16.51
C SER A 224 14.04 8.01 15.50
N LEU A 225 14.73 8.64 14.55
CA LEU A 225 14.10 9.14 13.33
C LEU A 225 14.29 8.13 12.20
N PHE A 226 13.24 7.92 11.39
CA PHE A 226 13.32 6.94 10.32
C PHE A 226 12.57 7.32 9.06
N LEU A 227 13.01 6.72 7.96
CA LEU A 227 12.26 6.64 6.71
C LEU A 227 11.70 5.23 6.59
N LYS A 228 10.40 5.12 6.30
CA LYS A 228 9.67 3.85 6.12
C LYS A 228 9.23 3.73 4.68
N THR A 229 9.43 2.57 4.08
CA THR A 229 8.88 2.24 2.77
C THR A 229 8.38 0.81 2.79
N GLY A 230 7.42 0.47 1.95
CA GLY A 230 6.94 -0.90 1.90
C GLY A 230 5.91 -1.13 0.82
N ILE A 231 5.33 -2.32 0.85
CA ILE A 231 4.31 -2.77 -0.09
C ILE A 231 3.23 -3.49 0.69
N LEU A 232 1.97 -3.11 0.46
CA LEU A 232 0.80 -3.82 0.95
C LEU A 232 0.28 -4.74 -0.15
N PHE A 233 0.06 -6.01 0.13
CA PHE A 233 -0.57 -6.99 -0.77
C PHE A 233 -1.97 -7.32 -0.26
N LYS A 234 -2.93 -7.33 -1.18
CA LYS A 234 -4.32 -7.63 -0.86
C LYS A 234 -4.75 -8.93 -1.57
N PRO A 235 -4.90 -10.04 -0.84
CA PRO A 235 -5.56 -11.22 -1.38
C PRO A 235 -7.04 -10.94 -1.68
N ILE A 236 -7.66 -11.83 -2.46
CA ILE A 236 -9.04 -11.73 -2.93
C ILE A 236 -10.07 -11.70 -1.78
N ASP A 237 -9.69 -12.08 -0.56
CA ASP A 237 -10.59 -12.23 0.60
C ASP A 237 -10.98 -10.91 1.29
N TYR A 238 -10.34 -9.78 0.92
CA TYR A 238 -10.55 -8.43 1.47
C TYR A 238 -10.26 -8.30 2.99
N LYS A 239 -10.32 -9.35 3.80
CA LYS A 239 -10.20 -9.26 5.26
C LYS A 239 -8.76 -9.23 5.74
N THR A 240 -7.87 -9.87 5.00
CA THR A 240 -6.46 -9.99 5.38
C THR A 240 -5.61 -9.09 4.50
N ILE A 241 -4.63 -8.40 5.07
CA ILE A 241 -3.62 -7.65 4.32
C ILE A 241 -2.25 -8.18 4.69
N PHE A 242 -1.41 -8.44 3.68
CA PHE A 242 0.00 -8.73 3.91
C PHE A 242 0.79 -7.44 3.68
N ALA A 243 1.70 -7.11 4.57
CA ALA A 243 2.59 -5.96 4.41
C ALA A 243 4.03 -6.42 4.46
N ILE A 244 4.87 -5.84 3.61
CA ILE A 244 6.31 -5.89 3.76
C ILE A 244 6.76 -4.46 3.97
N ASP A 245 7.42 -4.17 5.09
CA ASP A 245 7.96 -2.86 5.41
C ASP A 245 9.48 -2.91 5.63
N PHE A 246 10.12 -1.82 5.22
CA PHE A 246 11.52 -1.53 5.40
C PHE A 246 11.63 -0.17 6.10
N ARG A 247 12.45 -0.09 7.15
CA ARG A 247 12.77 1.16 7.85
C ARG A 247 14.27 1.38 7.83
N TYR A 248 14.68 2.60 7.54
CA TYR A 248 16.03 3.08 7.76
C TYR A 248 16.04 4.01 8.97
N LEU A 249 16.81 3.64 10.00
CA LEU A 249 16.91 4.34 11.28
C LEU A 249 18.19 5.17 11.31
N TYR A 250 18.05 6.47 11.56
CA TYR A 250 19.15 7.42 11.55
C TYR A 250 19.39 7.99 12.96
N ASN A 251 20.64 7.96 13.42
CA ASN A 251 21.13 8.52 14.69
C ASN A 251 20.26 8.15 15.90
N PHE A 252 19.85 6.89 16.00
CA PHE A 252 18.90 6.50 17.03
C PHE A 252 19.53 6.17 18.38
N TYR A 253 20.85 5.98 18.43
CA TYR A 253 21.62 5.89 19.66
C TYR A 253 23.00 6.51 19.52
N GLU A 254 23.60 6.78 20.68
CA GLU A 254 25.04 6.93 20.81
C GLU A 254 25.58 5.69 21.53
N ILE A 255 26.57 5.03 20.93
CA ILE A 255 27.27 3.89 21.55
C ILE A 255 28.66 4.32 22.01
N GLN A 256 29.10 3.83 23.17
CA GLN A 256 30.40 4.16 23.71
C GLN A 256 31.46 3.19 23.18
N LYS A 257 32.54 3.74 22.65
CA LYS A 257 33.75 2.98 22.32
C LYS A 257 34.56 2.73 23.60
N ILE A 258 34.71 1.46 23.97
CA ILE A 258 35.30 1.03 25.25
C ILE A 258 36.73 1.57 25.42
N SER A 259 37.54 1.53 24.36
CA SER A 259 38.95 1.93 24.39
C SER A 259 39.21 3.44 24.54
N THR A 260 38.28 4.29 24.11
CA THR A 260 38.50 5.75 24.02
C THR A 260 37.47 6.57 24.77
N LYS A 261 36.42 5.94 25.32
CA LYS A 261 35.25 6.59 25.93
C LYS A 261 34.56 7.62 25.03
N GLY A 262 34.79 7.55 23.71
CA GLY A 262 34.10 8.36 22.71
C GLY A 262 32.72 7.80 22.38
N TRP A 263 31.80 8.68 22.00
CA TRP A 263 30.44 8.32 21.61
C TRP A 263 30.29 8.36 20.09
N MET A 264 29.65 7.35 19.51
CA MET A 264 29.42 7.25 18.07
C MET A 264 27.93 7.09 17.77
N PRO A 265 27.40 7.83 16.78
CA PRO A 265 26.01 7.67 16.38
C PRO A 265 25.80 6.31 15.70
N VAL A 266 24.71 5.65 16.05
CA VAL A 266 24.32 4.35 15.52
C VAL A 266 23.33 4.52 14.36
N GLN A 267 23.55 3.75 13.31
CA GLN A 267 22.67 3.65 12.14
C GLN A 267 22.28 2.20 11.89
N GLY A 268 21.08 2.01 11.36
CA GLY A 268 20.51 0.69 11.23
C GLY A 268 19.31 0.65 10.29
N TRP A 269 18.82 -0.56 10.07
CA TRP A 269 17.62 -0.80 9.29
C TRP A 269 16.81 -1.93 9.89
N SER A 270 15.51 -1.94 9.61
CA SER A 270 14.65 -3.07 9.92
C SER A 270 13.83 -3.47 8.71
N VAL A 271 13.58 -4.76 8.58
CA VAL A 271 12.65 -5.33 7.61
C VAL A 271 11.65 -6.18 8.35
N SER A 272 10.37 -6.07 8.02
CA SER A 272 9.33 -6.94 8.56
C SER A 272 8.32 -7.34 7.50
N ALA A 273 7.86 -8.58 7.60
CA ALA A 273 6.71 -9.11 6.90
C ALA A 273 5.57 -9.30 7.90
N GLN A 274 4.43 -8.68 7.64
CA GLN A 274 3.31 -8.60 8.56
C GLN A 274 2.01 -9.09 7.92
N VAL A 275 1.09 -9.54 8.75
CA VAL A 275 -0.30 -9.88 8.40
C VAL A 275 -1.22 -9.01 9.26
N TRP A 276 -2.18 -8.35 8.63
CA TRP A 276 -3.12 -7.44 9.28
C TRP A 276 -4.57 -7.94 9.13
N TRP A 277 -5.37 -7.79 10.19
CA TRP A 277 -6.79 -8.16 10.25
C TRP A 277 -7.64 -7.08 10.94
#